data_AF-A0A8T5K3M4-F1
#
_entry.id   AF-A0A8T5K3M4-F1
#
_cell.length_a   1.000
_cell.length_b   1.000
_cell.length_c   1.000
_cell.angle_alpha   90.00
_cell.angle_beta   90.00
_cell.angle_gamma   90.00
#
_symmetry.space_group_name_H-M   'P 1'
#
loop_
_entity.id
_entity.type
_entity.pdbx_description
1 polymer ?
#
loop_
_entity_poly.entity_id
_entity_poly.type
_entity_poly.pdbx_seq_one_letter_code
_entity_poly.pdbx_strand_id
1 'polypeptide(L)'
;MARVRKNVYEELDKVKKLILVRFPEIEVRNWCSFLSKLAIYHYKKRKVMLLGKERQVYNHLIENSYNPYTVYRWALLERVPDEIRFQLKNHYLSQKKAASVAFQRKHETHTSLQIDIRQHGLRIVREM
;
A
#
# COMPACT_ATOMS: atom_id res chain seq x y z
N MET A 1 16.11 26.75 -3.39
CA MET A 1 16.57 25.40 -3.77
C MET A 1 15.35 24.50 -3.98
N ALA A 2 15.19 23.92 -5.17
CA ALA A 2 14.12 22.95 -5.40
C ALA A 2 14.37 21.72 -4.50
N ARG A 3 13.44 21.42 -3.59
CA ARG A 3 13.52 20.17 -2.78
C ARG A 3 13.47 19.00 -3.74
N VAL A 4 14.58 18.27 -3.87
CA VAL A 4 14.63 17.00 -4.61
C VAL A 4 13.51 16.11 -4.06
N ARG A 5 12.62 15.67 -4.94
CA ARG A 5 11.51 14.80 -4.54
C ARG A 5 12.11 13.46 -4.10
N LYS A 6 11.93 13.10 -2.84
CA LYS A 6 12.40 11.81 -2.32
C LYS A 6 11.71 10.66 -3.06
N ASN A 7 12.50 9.67 -3.45
CA ASN A 7 12.00 8.43 -4.02
C ASN A 7 11.32 7.59 -2.92
N VAL A 8 10.01 7.39 -3.05
CA VAL A 8 9.24 6.64 -2.04
C VAL A 8 9.66 5.19 -1.90
N TYR A 9 10.20 4.58 -2.95
CA TYR A 9 10.62 3.18 -2.92
C TYR A 9 11.89 3.01 -2.08
N GLU A 10 12.81 3.97 -2.20
CA GLU A 10 14.02 4.01 -1.36
C GLU A 10 13.68 4.29 0.11
N GLU A 11 12.75 5.23 0.38
CA GLU A 11 12.32 5.50 1.75
C GLU A 11 11.59 4.29 2.36
N LEU A 12 10.77 3.58 1.59
CA LEU A 12 10.14 2.34 2.05
C LEU A 12 11.17 1.25 2.33
N ASP A 13 12.17 1.09 1.46
CA ASP A 13 13.24 0.10 1.65
C ASP A 13 14.07 0.39 2.92
N LYS A 14 14.40 1.67 3.18
CA LYS A 14 15.04 2.08 4.44
C LYS A 14 14.21 1.68 5.65
N VAL A 15 12.89 1.88 5.61
CA VAL A 15 12.00 1.50 6.71
C VAL A 15 11.93 -0.03 6.87
N LYS A 16 11.85 -0.79 5.77
CA LYS A 16 11.87 -2.26 5.82
C LYS A 16 13.16 -2.77 6.47
N LYS A 17 14.31 -2.24 6.04
CA LYS A 17 15.62 -2.57 6.63
C LYS A 17 15.69 -2.21 8.11
N LEU A 18 15.24 -1.01 8.48
CA LEU A 18 15.18 -0.58 9.88
C LEU A 18 14.37 -1.56 10.76
N ILE A 19 13.19 -1.98 10.29
CA ILE A 19 12.36 -2.94 11.01
C ILE A 19 13.05 -4.30 11.09
N LEU A 20 13.63 -4.80 9.99
CA LEU A 20 14.28 -6.11 9.94
C LEU A 20 15.54 -6.18 10.81
N VAL A 21 16.28 -5.08 10.97
CA VAL A 21 17.43 -5.02 11.88
C VAL A 21 16.99 -5.26 13.32
N ARG A 22 15.87 -4.67 13.75
CA ARG A 22 15.37 -4.80 15.12
C ARG A 22 14.54 -6.07 15.33
N PHE A 23 13.87 -6.55 14.28
CA PHE A 23 12.93 -7.66 14.32
C PHE A 23 13.14 -8.60 13.12
N PRO A 24 14.26 -9.33 13.05
CA PRO A 24 14.65 -10.14 11.87
C PRO A 24 13.70 -11.30 11.60
N GLU A 25 13.08 -11.80 12.66
CA GLU A 25 12.09 -12.87 12.69
C GLU A 25 10.69 -12.45 12.20
N ILE A 26 10.50 -11.20 11.81
CA ILE A 26 9.26 -10.78 11.15
C ILE A 26 9.35 -11.16 9.67
N GLU A 27 8.87 -12.36 9.36
CA GLU A 27 8.67 -12.81 7.99
C GLU A 27 7.38 -12.17 7.42
N VAL A 28 7.42 -10.88 7.09
CA VAL A 28 6.23 -10.23 6.52
C VAL A 28 6.07 -10.60 5.04
N ARG A 29 5.49 -11.77 4.77
CA ARG A 29 5.05 -12.15 3.40
C ARG A 29 4.15 -11.08 2.76
N ASN A 30 3.45 -10.28 3.57
CA ASN A 30 2.60 -9.20 3.10
C ASN A 30 2.74 -7.91 3.94
N TRP A 31 3.83 -7.17 3.68
CA TRP A 31 4.12 -5.87 4.30
C TRP A 31 2.94 -4.91 4.27
N CYS A 32 2.20 -4.89 3.17
CA CYS A 32 1.03 -4.03 2.99
C CYS A 32 -0.06 -4.32 4.04
N SER A 33 -0.35 -5.59 4.32
CA SER A 33 -1.37 -5.98 5.31
C SER A 33 -0.93 -5.62 6.74
N PHE A 34 0.32 -5.92 7.08
CA PHE A 34 0.87 -5.61 8.40
C PHE A 34 0.86 -4.10 8.68
N LEU A 35 1.38 -3.31 7.74
CA LEU A 35 1.42 -1.85 7.84
C LEU A 35 0.02 -1.23 7.85
N SER A 36 -0.96 -1.83 7.17
CA SER A 36 -2.36 -1.37 7.19
C SER A 36 -2.91 -1.32 8.62
N LYS A 37 -2.66 -2.36 9.43
CA LYS A 37 -3.12 -2.40 10.82
C LYS A 37 -2.48 -1.29 11.66
N LEU A 38 -1.17 -1.07 11.50
CA LEU A 38 -0.45 0.01 12.19
C LEU A 38 -0.96 1.39 11.77
N ALA A 39 -1.24 1.57 10.48
CA ALA A 39 -1.78 2.79 9.92
C ALA A 39 -3.19 3.12 10.45
N ILE A 40 -4.07 2.12 10.57
CA ILE A 40 -5.40 2.29 11.16
C ILE A 40 -5.27 2.63 12.64
N TYR A 41 -4.40 1.93 13.38
CA TYR A 41 -4.16 2.23 14.79
C TYR A 41 -3.70 3.67 15.01
N HIS A 42 -2.81 4.18 14.15
CA HIS A 42 -2.27 5.54 14.27
C HIS A 42 -3.36 6.63 14.33
N TYR A 43 -4.44 6.49 13.56
CA TYR A 43 -5.56 7.46 13.55
C TYR A 43 -6.77 7.03 14.39
N LYS A 44 -7.00 5.72 14.55
CA LYS A 44 -8.19 5.16 15.18
C LYS A 44 -7.81 4.18 16.30
N LYS A 45 -7.04 4.67 17.28
CA LYS A 45 -6.53 3.88 18.42
C LYS A 45 -7.60 3.11 19.19
N ARG A 46 -8.86 3.58 19.18
CA ARG A 46 -10.00 2.92 19.85
C ARG A 46 -10.60 1.75 19.05
N LYS A 47 -10.34 1.65 17.75
CA LYS A 47 -10.96 0.65 16.86
C LYS A 47 -10.09 -0.58 16.62
N VAL A 48 -8.79 -0.48 16.89
CA VAL A 48 -7.82 -1.54 16.65
C VAL A 48 -6.92 -1.64 17.85
N MET A 49 -6.65 -2.85 18.31
CA MET A 49 -5.64 -3.13 19.33
C MET A 49 -4.38 -3.67 18.64
N LEU A 50 -3.21 -3.13 19.01
CA LEU A 50 -1.92 -3.69 18.63
C LEU A 50 -1.37 -4.52 19.77
N LEU A 51 -0.97 -5.75 19.48
CA LEU A 51 -0.43 -6.69 20.47
C LEU A 51 0.94 -7.22 20.02
N GLY A 52 1.76 -7.62 21.00
CA GLY A 52 3.07 -8.23 20.76
C GLY A 52 3.93 -7.45 19.77
N LYS A 53 4.38 -8.14 18.71
CA LYS A 53 5.27 -7.62 17.66
C LYS A 53 4.69 -6.39 16.94
N GLU A 54 3.38 -6.32 16.71
CA GLU A 54 2.76 -5.18 16.03
C GLU A 54 2.93 -3.88 16.82
N ARG A 55 2.75 -3.95 18.15
CA ARG A 55 2.94 -2.80 19.04
C ARG A 55 4.41 -2.38 19.10
N GLN A 56 5.32 -3.36 19.14
CA GLN A 56 6.76 -3.10 19.13
C GLN A 56 7.19 -2.41 17.84
N VAL A 57 6.75 -2.88 16.67
CA VAL A 57 7.06 -2.24 15.39
C VAL A 57 6.43 -0.85 15.28
N TYR A 58 5.19 -0.68 15.75
CA TYR A 58 4.56 0.64 15.79
C TYR A 58 5.39 1.64 16.61
N ASN A 59 5.77 1.27 17.84
CA ASN A 59 6.58 2.12 18.69
C ASN A 59 7.93 2.44 18.02
N HIS A 60 8.59 1.44 17.45
CA HIS A 60 9.85 1.61 16.76
C HIS A 60 9.76 2.57 15.56
N LEU A 61 8.67 2.53 14.80
CA LEU A 61 8.41 3.50 13.73
C LEU A 61 8.31 4.93 14.28
N ILE A 62 7.54 5.12 15.36
CA ILE A 62 7.35 6.44 15.97
C ILE A 62 8.66 6.97 16.56
N GLU A 63 9.44 6.15 17.26
CA GLU A 63 10.76 6.48 17.81
C GLU A 63 11.72 6.97 16.71
N ASN A 64 11.63 6.39 15.51
CA ASN A 64 12.43 6.79 14.35
C ASN A 64 11.75 7.85 13.48
N SER A 65 10.74 8.56 14.00
CA SER A 65 10.02 9.65 13.32
C SER A 65 9.31 9.23 12.01
N TYR A 66 9.00 7.94 11.85
CA TYR A 66 8.20 7.45 10.74
C TYR A 66 6.72 7.43 11.11
N ASN A 67 5.90 8.12 10.32
CA ASN A 67 4.46 8.04 10.44
C ASN A 67 3.96 6.71 9.83
N PRO A 68 3.32 5.81 10.61
CA PRO A 68 2.91 4.48 10.13
C PRO A 68 1.94 4.52 8.95
N TYR A 69 1.06 5.53 8.89
CA TYR A 69 0.17 5.71 7.75
C TYR A 69 0.90 6.13 6.49
N THR A 70 1.94 6.96 6.63
CA THR A 70 2.78 7.35 5.49
C THR A 70 3.55 6.14 4.95
N VAL A 71 4.14 5.33 5.83
CA VAL A 71 4.83 4.08 5.45
C VAL A 71 3.87 3.11 4.76
N TYR A 72 2.66 2.94 5.29
CA TYR A 72 1.62 2.13 4.65
C TYR A 72 1.26 2.63 3.25
N ARG A 73 1.15 3.95 3.05
CA ARG A 73 0.90 4.51 1.71
C ARG A 73 2.03 4.22 0.73
N TRP A 74 3.28 4.22 1.17
CA TRP A 74 4.40 3.81 0.32
C TRP A 74 4.31 2.33 -0.04
N ALA A 75 3.94 1.46 0.90
CA ALA A 75 3.73 0.04 0.63
C ALA A 75 2.58 -0.22 -0.37
N LEU A 76 1.52 0.60 -0.37
CA LEU A 76 0.48 0.55 -1.40
C LEU A 76 1.03 0.91 -2.79
N LEU A 77 1.92 1.91 -2.87
CA LEU A 77 2.55 2.35 -4.12
C LEU A 77 3.56 1.35 -4.68
N GLU A 78 4.01 0.38 -3.89
CA GLU A 78 4.83 -0.76 -4.35
C GLU A 78 4.02 -1.76 -5.20
N ARG A 79 2.69 -1.78 -5.03
CA ARG A 79 1.78 -2.75 -5.65
C ARG A 79 1.03 -2.20 -6.88
N VAL A 80 1.33 -0.96 -7.28
CA VAL A 80 0.71 -0.36 -8.48
C VAL A 80 1.34 -0.95 -9.76
N PRO A 81 0.64 -0.90 -10.90
CA PRO A 81 1.18 -1.30 -12.19
C PRO A 81 2.54 -0.66 -12.50
N ASP A 82 3.40 -1.38 -13.22
CA ASP A 82 4.78 -0.97 -13.49
C ASP A 82 4.89 0.36 -14.23
N GLU A 83 3.96 0.66 -15.11
CA GLU A 83 3.85 1.96 -15.78
C GLU A 83 3.73 3.12 -14.77
N ILE A 84 2.82 2.99 -13.80
CA ILE A 84 2.61 4.01 -12.75
C ILE A 84 3.85 4.08 -11.85
N ARG A 85 4.47 2.92 -11.57
CA ARG A 85 5.72 2.83 -10.79
C ARG A 85 6.86 3.59 -11.46
N PHE A 86 7.01 3.40 -12.78
CA PHE A 86 8.00 4.09 -13.60
C PHE A 86 7.76 5.60 -13.63
N GLN A 87 6.51 6.04 -13.84
CA GLN A 87 6.15 7.46 -13.81
C GLN A 87 6.39 8.10 -12.43
N LEU A 88 6.20 7.35 -11.34
CA LEU A 88 6.46 7.82 -9.99
C LEU A 88 7.97 7.95 -9.70
N LYS A 89 8.77 6.97 -10.13
CA LYS A 89 10.24 6.99 -10.00
C LYS A 89 10.87 8.19 -10.72
N ASN A 90 10.39 8.47 -11.93
CA ASN A 90 10.89 9.59 -12.76
C ASN A 90 10.22 10.93 -12.45
N HIS A 91 9.47 11.04 -11.35
CA HIS A 91 8.79 12.26 -10.90
C HIS A 91 7.74 12.87 -11.85
N TYR A 92 7.34 12.15 -12.89
CA TYR A 92 6.23 12.53 -13.78
C TYR A 92 4.87 12.48 -13.07
N LEU A 93 4.74 11.66 -12.03
CA LEU A 93 3.57 11.61 -11.18
C LEU A 93 3.89 11.96 -9.72
N SER A 94 2.93 12.60 -9.05
CA SER A 94 2.95 12.73 -7.59
C SER A 94 2.39 11.46 -6.93
N GLN A 95 2.80 11.19 -5.69
CA GLN A 95 2.29 10.05 -4.91
C GLN A 95 0.76 10.05 -4.78
N LYS A 96 0.16 11.23 -4.60
CA LYS A 96 -1.30 11.39 -4.50
C LYS A 96 -1.98 11.03 -5.82
N LYS A 97 -1.43 11.50 -6.95
CA LYS A 97 -2.00 11.22 -8.27
C LYS A 97 -1.82 9.76 -8.65
N ALA A 98 -0.64 9.18 -8.41
CA ALA A 98 -0.37 7.76 -8.65
C ALA A 98 -1.35 6.85 -7.89
N ALA A 99 -1.60 7.13 -6.60
CA ALA A 99 -2.59 6.39 -5.81
C ALA A 99 -4.01 6.52 -6.39
N SER A 100 -4.41 7.73 -6.82
CA SER A 100 -5.71 7.97 -7.45
C SER A 100 -5.88 7.22 -8.77
N VAL A 101 -4.87 7.24 -9.65
CA VAL A 101 -4.91 6.56 -10.95
C VAL A 101 -4.96 5.04 -10.75
N ALA A 102 -4.14 4.50 -9.84
CA ALA A 102 -4.16 3.08 -9.52
C ALA A 102 -5.52 2.63 -8.96
N PHE A 103 -6.14 3.44 -8.09
CA PHE A 103 -7.47 3.15 -7.55
C PHE A 103 -8.55 3.16 -8.64
N GLN A 104 -8.54 4.17 -9.51
CA GLN A 104 -9.49 4.29 -10.61
C GLN A 104 -9.40 3.10 -11.57
N ARG A 105 -8.19 2.75 -12.04
CA ARG A 105 -7.98 1.61 -12.94
C ARG A 105 -8.50 0.30 -12.32
N LYS A 106 -8.21 0.07 -11.04
CA LYS A 106 -8.73 -1.12 -10.33
C LYS A 106 -10.25 -1.16 -10.33
N HIS A 107 -10.91 -0.04 -10.13
CA HIS A 107 -12.37 0.03 -10.11
C HIS A 107 -12.97 -0.18 -11.51
N GLU A 108 -12.40 0.45 -12.54
CA GLU A 108 -12.80 0.26 -13.94
C GLU A 108 -12.70 -1.21 -14.37
N THR A 109 -11.59 -1.89 -14.06
CA THR A 109 -11.42 -3.33 -14.37
C THR A 109 -12.43 -4.21 -13.63
N HIS A 110 -12.75 -3.89 -12.37
CA HIS A 110 -13.77 -4.64 -11.63
C HIS A 110 -15.15 -4.49 -12.25
N THR A 111 -15.52 -3.27 -12.65
CA THR A 111 -16.81 -2.98 -13.27
C THR A 111 -16.94 -3.66 -14.64
N SER A 112 -15.90 -3.62 -15.48
CA SER A 112 -15.93 -4.29 -16.78
C SER A 112 -16.08 -5.80 -16.63
N LEU A 113 -15.29 -6.42 -15.74
CA LEU A 113 -15.35 -7.86 -15.49
C LEU A 113 -16.74 -8.30 -14.96
N GLN A 114 -17.36 -7.50 -14.10
CA GLN A 114 -18.72 -7.77 -13.62
C GLN A 114 -19.76 -7.75 -14.75
N ILE A 115 -19.63 -6.81 -15.68
CA ILE A 115 -20.50 -6.74 -16.86
C ILE A 115 -20.31 -7.98 -17.74
N ASP A 116 -19.06 -8.37 -18.00
CA ASP A 116 -18.73 -9.53 -18.84
C ASP A 116 -19.26 -10.83 -18.25
N ILE A 117 -19.08 -11.06 -16.94
CA ILE A 117 -19.62 -12.23 -16.23
C ILE A 117 -21.14 -12.28 -16.35
N ARG A 118 -21.82 -11.14 -16.16
CA ARG A 118 -23.28 -11.06 -16.29
C ARG A 118 -23.74 -11.39 -17.71
N GLN A 119 -23.06 -10.86 -18.71
CA GLN A 119 -23.38 -11.13 -20.11
C GLN A 119 -23.16 -12.60 -20.48
N HIS A 120 -22.06 -13.20 -20.04
CA HIS A 120 -21.80 -14.63 -20.22
C HIS A 120 -22.85 -15.51 -19.53
N GLY A 121 -23.22 -15.19 -18.28
CA GLY A 121 -24.27 -15.94 -17.57
C GLY A 121 -25.62 -15.88 -18.29
N LEU A 122 -26.02 -14.71 -18.79
CA LEU A 122 -27.25 -14.57 -19.58
C LEU A 122 -27.20 -15.34 -20.90
N ARG A 123 -26.02 -15.42 -21.54
CA ARG A 123 -25.83 -16.17 -22.77
C ARG A 123 -26.01 -17.67 -22.55
N ILE A 124 -25.41 -18.22 -21.49
CA ILE A 124 -25.57 -19.64 -21.12
C ILE A 124 -27.04 -19.98 -20.91
N VAL A 125 -27.79 -19.16 -20.16
CA VAL A 125 -29.23 -19.38 -19.91
C VAL A 125 -30.07 -19.33 -21.18
N ARG A 126 -29.67 -18.52 -22.18
CA ARG A 126 -30.36 -18.43 -23.48
C ARG A 126 -30.03 -19.58 -24.44
N GLU A 127 -28.88 -20.20 -24.26
CA GLU A 127 -28.42 -21.34 -25.07
C GLU A 127 -28.87 -22.70 -24.50
N MET A 128 -29.49 -22.70 -23.30
CA MET A 128 -30.19 -23.85 -22.68
C MET A 128 -31.67 -23.87 -23.05
#